data_AF-A0AAV4NCR6-F1
#
_entry.id   AF-A0AAV4NCR6-F1
#
_cell.length_a   1.000
_cell.length_b   1.000
_cell.length_c   1.000
_cell.angle_alpha   90.00
_cell.angle_beta   90.00
_cell.angle_gamma   90.00
#
_symmetry.space_group_name_H-M   'P 1'
#
loop_
_entity.id
_entity.type
_entity.pdbx_description
1 polymer ?
#
loop_
_entity_poly.entity_id
_entity_poly.type
_entity_poly.pdbx_seq_one_letter_code
_entity_poly.pdbx_strand_id
1 'polypeptide(L)'
;MQHTVPDFWSLVYDHDCNSVVVLCEHPPSSSYPQFYPSEKEKSRKFGPVFTIETVSYSALPNIKSWIFKIIKKVVSLTELMSGVKAEPKTTQLFIITCWPRATRCPPPPTPSWSS
;
A
#
# COMPACT_ATOMS: atom_id res chain seq x y z
N MET A 1 8.64 -13.38 4.75
CA MET A 1 7.71 -12.79 3.77
C MET A 1 8.31 -11.68 2.90
N GLN A 2 9.52 -11.16 3.17
CA GLN A 2 10.06 -10.02 2.39
C GLN A 2 10.15 -10.25 0.87
N HIS A 3 10.36 -11.50 0.44
CA HIS A 3 10.43 -11.85 -0.99
C HIS A 3 9.09 -11.74 -1.72
N THR A 4 7.95 -11.70 -1.02
CA THR A 4 6.62 -11.63 -1.64
C THR A 4 6.13 -10.19 -1.85
N VAL A 5 6.87 -9.19 -1.35
CA VAL A 5 6.49 -7.77 -1.51
C VAL A 5 6.46 -7.33 -2.98
N PRO A 6 7.39 -7.75 -3.86
CA PRO A 6 7.25 -7.49 -5.30
C PRO A 6 6.01 -8.14 -5.89
N ASP A 7 5.67 -9.38 -5.49
CA ASP A 7 4.50 -10.10 -5.99
C ASP A 7 3.19 -9.40 -5.59
N PHE A 8 3.14 -8.80 -4.41
CA PHE A 8 2.02 -7.96 -3.99
C PHE A 8 1.80 -6.78 -4.95
N TRP A 9 2.86 -6.09 -5.37
CA TRP A 9 2.74 -4.97 -6.32
C TRP A 9 2.42 -5.43 -7.74
N SER A 10 2.89 -6.62 -8.15
CA SER A 10 2.42 -7.26 -9.39
C SER A 10 0.91 -7.45 -9.35
N LEU A 11 0.36 -7.99 -8.26
CA LEU A 11 -1.08 -8.19 -8.10
C LEU A 11 -1.84 -6.87 -8.20
N VAL A 12 -1.44 -5.84 -7.46
CA VAL A 12 -2.10 -4.52 -7.48
C VAL A 12 -2.10 -3.92 -8.90
N TYR A 13 -0.96 -4.01 -9.60
CA TYR A 13 -0.81 -3.45 -10.93
C TYR A 13 -1.55 -4.24 -12.00
N ASP A 14 -1.41 -5.57 -12.01
CA ASP A 14 -1.94 -6.43 -13.07
C ASP A 14 -3.47 -6.62 -12.94
N HIS A 15 -4.04 -6.46 -11.73
CA HIS A 15 -5.49 -6.48 -11.48
C HIS A 15 -6.15 -5.10 -11.39
N ASP A 16 -5.46 -4.01 -11.75
CA ASP A 16 -6.02 -2.66 -11.74
C ASP A 16 -6.67 -2.27 -10.40
N CYS A 17 -6.04 -2.69 -9.29
CA CYS A 17 -6.56 -2.38 -7.97
C CYS A 17 -6.47 -0.88 -7.70
N ASN A 18 -7.62 -0.23 -7.59
CA ASN A 18 -7.70 1.20 -7.26
C ASN A 18 -7.38 1.49 -5.79
N SER A 19 -7.57 0.53 -4.89
CA SER A 19 -7.41 0.73 -3.45
C SER A 19 -6.94 -0.52 -2.72
N VAL A 20 -6.08 -0.32 -1.74
CA VAL A 20 -5.57 -1.33 -0.80
C VAL A 20 -5.97 -0.88 0.60
N VAL A 21 -6.57 -1.77 1.38
CA VAL A 21 -7.00 -1.49 2.76
C VAL A 21 -6.28 -2.41 3.73
N VAL A 22 -5.55 -1.83 4.68
CA VAL A 22 -4.87 -2.53 5.76
C VAL A 22 -5.66 -2.32 7.04
N LEU A 23 -6.20 -3.41 7.56
CA LEU A 23 -7.01 -3.37 8.79
C LEU A 23 -6.15 -3.36 10.06
N CYS A 24 -4.94 -3.94 10.02
CA CYS A 24 -4.07 -4.07 11.19
C CYS A 24 -2.67 -3.55 10.90
N GLU A 25 -2.31 -2.38 11.44
CA GLU A 25 -0.94 -1.89 11.42
C GLU A 25 -0.06 -2.76 12.35
N HIS A 26 0.92 -3.43 11.75
CA HIS A 26 1.96 -4.17 12.46
C HIS A 26 3.29 -3.43 12.29
N PRO A 27 4.10 -3.31 13.35
CA PRO A 27 5.48 -2.85 13.21
C PRO A 27 6.21 -3.71 12.16
N PRO A 28 7.05 -3.10 11.31
CA PRO A 28 7.82 -3.83 10.31
C PRO A 28 8.60 -4.98 10.94
N SER A 29 8.42 -6.18 10.41
CA SER A 29 9.08 -7.41 10.88
C SER A 29 9.30 -8.38 9.72
N SER A 30 9.99 -9.51 9.97
CA SER A 30 10.20 -10.55 8.96
C SER A 30 8.88 -11.18 8.47
N SER A 31 7.88 -11.23 9.34
CA SER A 31 6.52 -11.72 9.08
C SER A 31 5.62 -10.67 8.43
N TYR A 32 5.79 -9.38 8.81
CA TYR A 32 5.05 -8.25 8.27
C TYR A 32 6.01 -7.24 7.66
N PRO A 33 6.55 -7.53 6.46
CA PRO A 33 7.46 -6.61 5.80
C PRO A 33 6.73 -5.35 5.38
N GLN A 34 7.40 -4.21 5.50
CA GLN A 34 6.85 -2.95 5.01
C GLN A 34 6.81 -2.97 3.47
N PHE A 35 5.60 -2.98 2.91
CA PHE A 35 5.36 -3.04 1.47
C PHE A 35 5.07 -1.69 0.82
N TYR A 36 5.07 -0.60 1.59
CA TYR A 36 4.79 0.77 1.12
C TYR A 36 5.91 1.74 1.52
N PRO A 37 6.13 2.86 0.80
CA PRO A 37 7.09 3.89 1.20
C PRO A 37 6.78 4.45 2.59
N SER A 38 7.81 4.85 3.34
CA SER A 38 7.57 5.53 4.63
C SER A 38 6.98 6.94 4.40
N GLU A 39 6.41 7.56 5.44
CA GLU A 39 5.80 8.90 5.37
C GLU A 39 6.74 9.98 4.83
N LYS A 40 8.06 9.80 5.03
CA LYS A 40 9.10 10.74 4.58
C LYS A 40 9.64 10.41 3.19
N GLU A 41 9.30 9.26 2.63
CA GLU A 41 9.80 8.80 1.34
C GLU A 41 8.88 9.23 0.19
N LYS A 42 9.47 9.93 -0.78
CA LYS A 42 8.79 10.26 -2.03
C LYS A 42 8.65 9.06 -2.96
N SER A 43 9.55 8.09 -2.86
CA SER A 43 9.46 6.85 -3.63
C SER A 43 10.27 5.72 -3.01
N ARG A 44 9.87 4.48 -3.28
CA ARG A 44 10.60 3.26 -2.89
C ARG A 44 10.51 2.21 -4.00
N LYS A 45 11.61 1.49 -4.22
CA LYS A 45 11.65 0.33 -5.14
C LYS A 45 11.26 -0.95 -4.41
N PHE A 46 10.44 -1.77 -5.06
CA PHE A 46 10.05 -3.09 -4.58
C PHE A 46 10.37 -4.13 -5.64
N GLY A 47 11.51 -4.81 -5.43
CA GLY A 47 12.09 -5.68 -6.44
C GLY A 47 12.66 -4.91 -7.64
N PRO A 48 12.98 -5.61 -8.74
CA PRO A 48 13.60 -5.01 -9.92
C PRO A 48 12.61 -4.27 -10.84
N VAL A 49 11.31 -4.54 -10.68
CA VAL A 49 10.26 -4.11 -11.62
C VAL A 49 9.49 -2.90 -11.10
N PHE A 50 9.16 -2.83 -9.82
CA PHE A 50 8.21 -1.83 -9.32
C PHE A 50 8.90 -0.71 -8.55
N THR A 51 8.53 0.53 -8.89
CA THR A 51 8.81 1.73 -8.10
C THR A 51 7.48 2.37 -7.70
N ILE A 52 7.30 2.63 -6.41
CA ILE A 52 6.07 3.22 -5.86
C ILE A 52 6.41 4.62 -5.40
N GLU A 53 5.75 5.60 -6.01
CA GLU A 53 5.91 7.02 -5.69
C GLU A 53 4.75 7.51 -4.83
N THR A 54 5.06 8.25 -3.78
CA THR A 54 4.08 8.93 -2.93
C THR A 54 3.63 10.21 -3.62
N VAL A 55 2.36 10.25 -4.05
CA VAL A 55 1.73 11.44 -4.63
C VAL A 55 1.20 12.34 -3.53
N SER A 56 0.50 11.74 -2.56
CA SER A 56 0.01 12.45 -1.39
C SER A 56 -0.09 11.52 -0.19
N TYR A 57 -0.10 12.13 0.99
CA TYR A 57 -0.26 11.49 2.27
C TYR A 57 -1.21 12.31 3.13
N SER A 58 -2.12 11.66 3.83
CA SER A 58 -3.03 12.27 4.79
C SER A 58 -3.18 11.37 6.01
N ALA A 59 -2.99 11.96 7.19
CA ALA A 59 -3.11 11.29 8.47
C ALA A 59 -4.29 11.87 9.26
N LEU A 60 -5.28 11.04 9.51
CA LEU A 60 -6.39 11.32 10.41
C LEU A 60 -6.23 10.47 11.69
N PRO A 61 -6.91 10.81 12.80
CA PRO A 61 -6.74 10.11 14.07
C PRO A 61 -6.88 8.58 14.00
N ASN A 62 -7.76 8.09 13.12
CA ASN A 62 -8.10 6.67 13.00
C ASN A 62 -7.68 6.03 11.67
N ILE A 63 -7.24 6.83 10.70
CA ILE A 63 -6.96 6.37 9.33
C ILE A 63 -5.76 7.14 8.78
N LYS A 64 -4.76 6.40 8.30
CA LYS A 64 -3.72 6.96 7.44
C LYS A 64 -4.02 6.60 6.00
N SER A 65 -3.81 7.53 5.09
CA SER A 65 -4.07 7.32 3.67
C SER A 65 -2.95 7.86 2.80
N TRP A 66 -2.66 7.13 1.72
CA TRP A 66 -1.71 7.54 0.70
C TRP A 66 -2.36 7.43 -0.67
N ILE A 67 -1.97 8.34 -1.56
CA ILE A 67 -2.12 8.15 -3.00
C ILE A 67 -0.75 7.78 -3.54
N PHE A 68 -0.68 6.62 -4.19
CA PHE A 68 0.53 6.12 -4.81
C PHE A 68 0.43 6.11 -6.33
N LYS A 69 1.56 6.38 -6.96
CA LYS A 69 1.78 6.14 -8.38
C LYS A 69 2.72 4.94 -8.54
N ILE A 70 2.24 3.90 -9.18
CA ILE A 70 2.93 2.65 -9.46
C ILE A 70 3.61 2.78 -10.82
N ILE A 71 4.94 2.66 -10.83
CA ILE A 71 5.75 2.63 -12.04
C ILE A 71 6.28 1.21 -12.21
N LYS A 72 5.87 0.55 -13.31
CA LYS A 72 6.36 -0.77 -13.72
C LYS A 72 7.48 -0.58 -14.75
N LYS A 73 8.66 -1.09 -14.46
CA LYS A 73 9.78 -1.14 -15.39
C LYS A 73 9.66 -2.38 -16.27
N VAL A 74 9.61 -2.19 -17.58
CA VAL A 74 9.68 -3.30 -18.53
C VAL A 74 11.09 -3.89 -18.49
N VAL A 75 11.19 -5.19 -18.21
CA VAL A 75 12.47 -5.91 -18.07
C VAL A 75 12.57 -7.15 -18.95
N SER A 76 11.47 -7.59 -19.57
CA SER A 76 11.50 -8.70 -20.53
C SER A 76 11.97 -8.22 -21.90
N LEU A 77 12.92 -8.95 -22.50
CA LEU A 77 13.35 -8.71 -23.89
C LEU A 77 12.17 -8.79 -24.85
N THR A 78 11.25 -9.73 -24.65
CA THR A 78 10.06 -9.87 -25.50
C THR A 78 9.17 -8.62 -25.43
N GLU A 79 8.92 -8.11 -24.22
CA GLU A 79 8.13 -6.88 -24.05
C GLU A 79 8.85 -5.67 -24.65
N LEU A 80 10.16 -5.55 -24.45
CA LEU A 80 10.98 -4.47 -25.03
C LEU A 80 10.93 -4.48 -26.57
N MET A 81 11.12 -5.65 -27.18
CA MET A 81 11.10 -5.80 -28.63
C MET A 81 9.69 -5.57 -29.21
N SER A 82 8.63 -5.84 -28.45
CA SER A 82 7.25 -5.56 -28.84
C SER A 82 6.87 -4.07 -28.75
N GLY A 83 7.74 -3.22 -28.20
CA GLY A 83 7.48 -1.79 -28.00
C GLY A 83 6.45 -1.49 -26.92
N VAL A 84 6.02 -2.49 -26.15
CA VAL A 84 5.07 -2.33 -25.04
C VAL A 84 5.71 -1.47 -23.96
N LYS A 85 5.07 -0.34 -23.65
CA LYS A 85 5.42 0.51 -22.51
C LYS A 85 4.43 0.22 -21.40
N ALA A 86 4.95 -0.07 -20.20
CA ALA A 86 4.10 -0.19 -19.03
C ALA A 86 3.66 1.21 -18.58
N GLU A 87 2.35 1.44 -18.55
CA GLU A 87 1.79 2.72 -18.14
C GLU A 87 1.77 2.86 -16.61
N PRO A 88 2.11 4.03 -16.05
CA PRO A 88 1.97 4.25 -14.62
C PRO A 88 0.51 4.17 -14.17
N LYS A 89 0.25 3.51 -13.04
CA LYS A 89 -1.10 3.38 -12.46
C LYS A 89 -1.19 4.08 -11.12
N THR A 90 -2.36 4.59 -10.75
CA THR A 90 -2.59 5.21 -9.43
C THR A 90 -3.36 4.25 -8.55
N THR A 91 -2.96 4.11 -7.29
CA THR A 91 -3.72 3.37 -6.27
C THR A 91 -3.75 4.14 -4.97
N GLN A 92 -4.77 3.90 -4.16
CA GLN A 92 -4.88 4.43 -2.81
C GLN A 92 -4.53 3.36 -1.78
N LEU A 93 -3.82 3.73 -0.72
CA LEU A 93 -3.62 2.87 0.45
C LEU A 93 -4.33 3.50 1.63
N PHE A 94 -5.14 2.72 2.33
CA PHE A 94 -5.77 3.10 3.59
C PHE A 94 -5.29 2.16 4.68
N ILE A 95 -4.79 2.71 5.79
CA ILE A 95 -4.44 1.95 6.99
C ILE A 95 -5.37 2.39 8.11
N ILE A 96 -6.17 1.47 8.61
CA ILE A 96 -7.04 1.69 9.75
C ILE A 96 -6.22 1.44 11.01
N THR A 97 -6.05 2.47 11.84
CA THR A 97 -5.22 2.40 13.06
C THR A 97 -6.01 1.95 14.29
N CYS A 98 -7.34 1.99 14.22
CA CYS A 98 -8.24 1.72 15.35
C CYS A 98 -8.86 0.31 15.36
N TRP A 99 -8.32 -0.65 14.60
CA TRP A 99 -8.87 -2.01 14.61
C TRP A 99 -8.48 -2.75 15.90
N PRO A 100 -9.45 -3.17 16.75
CA PRO A 100 -9.12 -3.80 18.02
C PRO A 100 -8.46 -5.17 17.80
N ARG A 101 -7.28 -5.37 18.41
CA ARG A 101 -6.56 -6.64 18.37
C ARG A 101 -7.22 -7.75 19.21
N ALA A 102 -8.08 -7.39 20.17
CA ALA A 102 -8.64 -8.31 21.17
C ALA A 102 -10.16 -8.56 21.02
N THR A 103 -10.93 -7.62 20.50
CA THR A 103 -12.37 -7.77 20.23
C THR A 103 -12.60 -7.81 18.72
N ARG A 104 -13.48 -8.70 18.26
CA ARG A 104 -13.76 -8.96 16.83
C ARG A 104 -14.40 -7.77 16.07
N CYS A 105 -14.54 -6.59 16.70
CA CYS A 105 -15.22 -5.41 16.15
C CYS A 105 -14.79 -4.12 16.90
N PRO A 106 -14.64 -2.96 16.20
CA PRO A 106 -14.47 -1.64 16.83
C PRO A 106 -15.57 -1.34 17.86
N PRO A 107 -15.25 -0.72 19.01
CA PRO A 107 -16.25 -0.35 20.00
C PRO A 107 -17.19 0.75 19.45
N PRO A 108 -18.49 0.72 19.79
CA PRO A 108 -19.43 1.76 19.38
C PRO A 108 -19.04 3.13 19.99
N PRO A 109 -19.40 4.25 19.34
CA PRO A 109 -19.16 5.58 19.88
C PRO A 109 -19.86 5.74 21.24
N THR A 110 -19.11 6.21 22.25
CA THR A 110 -19.65 6.46 23.60
C THR A 110 -20.65 7.62 23.55
N PRO A 111 -21.89 7.45 24.07
CA PRO A 111 -22.87 8.53 24.10
C PRO A 111 -22.45 9.65 25.05
N SER A 112 -22.62 10.89 24.60
CA SER A 112 -22.14 12.13 25.26
C SER A 112 -22.96 12.60 26.48
N TRP A 113 -23.77 11.73 27.10
CA TRP A 113 -24.76 12.14 28.12
C TRP A 113 -24.47 11.57 29.52
N SER A 114 -23.23 11.20 29.79
CA SER A 114 -22.77 10.84 31.13
C SER A 114 -21.71 11.83 31.60
N SER A 115 -22.15 13.02 31.98
CA SER A 115 -21.52 13.92 32.96
C SER A 115 -22.59 14.82 33.56
#